data_AF-A0A5E6NB39-F1
#
_entry.id   AF-A0A5E6NB39-F1
#
_cell.length_a   1.000
_cell.length_b   1.000
_cell.length_c   1.000
_cell.angle_alpha   90.00
_cell.angle_beta   90.00
_cell.angle_gamma   90.00
#
_symmetry.space_group_name_H-M   'P 1'
#
loop_
_entity.id
_entity.type
_entity.pdbx_description
1 polymer ?
#
loop_
_entity_poly.entity_id
_entity_poly.type
_entity_poly.pdbx_seq_one_letter_code
_entity_poly.pdbx_strand_id
1 'polypeptide(L)'
;MENDNQYNEFQSDSSASDNTANAKNTNLKTIINNKLAALNLSGYNAKMIMNRAEAMSCGGCHQNSNGAEIAPNVKWPPSKFFVHVDEQGNLSSALTKQFLPARAALLADYWQKTVDKTVEKWRFSELDTLVPLIILVGFLMRQIILTFCLCLP
;
A
#
# COMPACT_ATOMS: atom_id res chain seq x y z
N MET A 1 -6.95 4.27 -38.81
CA MET A 1 -6.34 4.40 -37.47
C MET A 1 -7.00 3.30 -36.64
N GLU A 2 -6.46 2.08 -36.71
CA GLU A 2 -7.07 0.88 -36.12
C GLU A 2 -5.96 0.02 -35.52
N ASN A 3 -5.30 0.51 -34.47
CA ASN A 3 -4.50 -0.28 -33.53
C ASN A 3 -3.97 0.64 -32.43
N ASP A 4 -4.86 1.39 -31.78
CA ASP A 4 -4.44 2.16 -30.62
C ASP A 4 -4.29 1.18 -29.46
N ASN A 5 -3.11 1.16 -28.86
CA ASN A 5 -2.81 0.30 -27.72
C ASN A 5 -3.46 0.91 -26.47
N GLN A 6 -4.76 0.67 -26.32
CA GLN A 6 -5.62 1.25 -25.27
C GLN A 6 -5.06 1.08 -23.85
N TYR A 7 -4.30 0.00 -23.61
CA TYR A 7 -3.65 -0.24 -22.33
C TYR A 7 -2.47 0.71 -22.03
N ASN A 8 -1.69 1.13 -23.05
CA ASN A 8 -0.46 1.91 -22.87
C ASN A 8 -0.61 3.41 -23.15
N GLU A 9 -1.76 3.88 -23.59
CA GLU A 9 -1.99 5.29 -23.95
C GLU A 9 -2.35 6.17 -22.73
N PHE A 10 -2.23 5.65 -21.49
CA PHE A 10 -2.79 6.27 -20.27
C PHE A 10 -4.30 6.54 -20.34
N GLN A 11 -4.98 5.92 -21.31
CA GLN A 11 -6.42 6.01 -21.54
C GLN A 11 -7.13 4.72 -21.12
N SER A 12 -6.60 3.95 -20.16
CA SER A 12 -7.30 2.76 -19.65
C SER A 12 -8.71 3.20 -19.25
N ASP A 13 -9.68 2.86 -20.08
CA ASP A 13 -11.03 3.34 -19.86
C ASP A 13 -11.66 2.44 -18.79
N SER A 14 -12.73 2.91 -18.16
CA SER A 14 -13.45 2.09 -17.20
C SER A 14 -14.50 1.20 -17.84
N SER A 15 -14.50 1.09 -19.17
CA SER A 15 -15.48 0.32 -19.91
C SER A 15 -15.25 -1.17 -19.69
N ALA A 16 -16.33 -1.94 -19.81
CA ALA A 16 -16.22 -3.40 -19.78
C ALA A 16 -15.55 -3.95 -21.06
N SER A 17 -15.53 -3.16 -22.14
CA SER A 17 -14.93 -3.54 -23.43
C SER A 17 -13.40 -3.54 -23.39
N ASP A 18 -12.77 -2.68 -22.58
CA ASP A 18 -11.31 -2.61 -22.41
C ASP A 18 -10.80 -3.49 -21.24
N ASN A 19 -11.62 -4.44 -20.78
CA ASN A 19 -11.21 -5.34 -19.72
C ASN A 19 -10.18 -6.34 -20.24
N THR A 20 -8.91 -6.16 -19.82
CA THR A 20 -7.78 -7.02 -20.22
C THR A 20 -7.98 -8.48 -19.86
N ALA A 21 -8.79 -8.78 -18.84
CA ALA A 21 -9.15 -10.15 -18.47
C ALA A 21 -10.01 -10.86 -19.53
N ASN A 22 -10.67 -10.10 -20.41
CA ASN A 22 -11.52 -10.62 -21.48
C ASN A 22 -10.78 -10.78 -22.81
N ALA A 23 -9.47 -10.53 -22.87
CA ALA A 23 -8.70 -10.67 -24.10
C ALA A 23 -8.88 -12.08 -24.68
N LYS A 24 -9.31 -12.11 -25.96
CA LYS A 24 -9.61 -13.34 -26.70
C LYS A 24 -8.37 -14.01 -27.30
N ASN A 25 -7.22 -13.35 -27.22
CA ASN A 25 -5.97 -13.86 -27.77
C ASN A 25 -5.50 -15.11 -27.00
N THR A 26 -5.66 -16.27 -27.63
CA THR A 26 -5.29 -17.59 -27.07
C THR A 26 -3.77 -17.74 -26.94
N ASN A 27 -2.99 -17.14 -27.85
CA ASN A 27 -1.52 -17.18 -27.80
C ASN A 27 -0.99 -16.54 -26.53
N LEU A 28 -1.57 -15.42 -26.08
CA LEU A 28 -1.17 -14.75 -24.84
C LEU A 28 -1.36 -15.66 -23.62
N LYS A 29 -2.51 -16.35 -23.52
CA LYS A 29 -2.78 -17.27 -22.41
C LYS A 29 -1.78 -18.43 -22.38
N THR A 30 -1.45 -18.97 -23.55
CA THR A 30 -0.44 -20.03 -23.68
C THR A 30 0.93 -19.55 -23.22
N ILE A 31 1.37 -18.36 -23.67
CA ILE A 31 2.65 -17.76 -23.26
C ILE A 31 2.70 -17.58 -21.74
N ILE A 32 1.64 -17.04 -21.14
CA ILE A 32 1.58 -16.84 -19.68
C ILE A 32 1.67 -18.20 -18.96
N ASN A 33 0.87 -19.18 -19.36
CA ASN A 33 0.89 -20.51 -18.72
C ASN A 33 2.27 -21.18 -18.83
N ASN A 34 2.95 -21.07 -19.98
CA ASN A 34 4.31 -21.59 -20.14
C ASN A 34 5.30 -20.90 -19.20
N LYS A 35 5.17 -19.59 -19.00
CA LYS A 35 5.99 -18.83 -18.03
C LYS A 35 5.68 -19.23 -16.59
N LEU A 36 4.41 -19.42 -16.24
CA LEU A 36 4.01 -19.90 -14.90
C LEU A 36 4.59 -21.28 -14.60
N ALA A 37 4.57 -22.19 -15.58
CA ALA A 37 5.19 -23.51 -15.47
C ALA A 37 6.71 -23.40 -15.27
N ALA A 38 7.40 -22.56 -16.05
CA ALA A 38 8.84 -22.34 -15.91
C ALA A 38 9.24 -21.73 -14.54
N LEU A 39 8.34 -20.99 -13.89
CA LEU A 39 8.53 -20.42 -12.56
C LEU A 39 8.06 -21.35 -11.43
N ASN A 40 7.60 -22.57 -11.74
CA ASN A 40 7.03 -23.51 -10.78
C ASN A 40 5.82 -22.94 -9.98
N LEU A 41 4.99 -22.11 -10.62
CA LEU A 41 3.80 -21.49 -10.02
C LEU A 41 2.53 -22.27 -10.37
N SER A 42 2.47 -23.56 -10.03
CA SER A 42 1.40 -24.48 -10.45
C SER A 42 -0.01 -24.12 -9.94
N GLY A 43 -0.13 -23.33 -8.88
CA GLY A 43 -1.41 -22.82 -8.39
C GLY A 43 -1.98 -21.67 -9.24
N TYR A 44 -1.14 -20.99 -10.02
CA TYR A 44 -1.55 -19.86 -10.86
C TYR A 44 -1.99 -20.32 -12.24
N ASN A 45 -2.86 -19.53 -12.87
CA ASN A 45 -3.21 -19.69 -14.27
C ASN A 45 -3.23 -18.33 -14.98
N ALA A 46 -3.22 -18.36 -16.31
CA ALA A 46 -3.21 -17.14 -17.12
C ALA A 46 -4.37 -16.18 -16.80
N LYS A 47 -5.57 -16.69 -16.48
CA LYS A 47 -6.71 -15.84 -16.16
C LYS A 47 -6.46 -15.04 -14.88
N MET A 48 -5.84 -15.62 -13.86
CA MET A 48 -5.45 -14.90 -12.63
C MET A 48 -4.46 -13.77 -12.92
N ILE A 49 -3.45 -14.04 -13.76
CA ILE A 49 -2.45 -13.03 -14.15
C ILE A 49 -3.09 -11.88 -14.93
N MET A 50 -3.99 -12.20 -15.86
CA MET A 50 -4.74 -11.19 -16.61
C MET A 50 -5.69 -10.39 -15.70
N ASN A 51 -6.40 -11.05 -14.78
CA ASN A 51 -7.23 -10.37 -13.77
C ASN A 51 -6.38 -9.42 -12.90
N ARG A 52 -5.16 -9.83 -12.54
CA ARG A 52 -4.25 -8.98 -11.76
C ARG A 52 -3.77 -7.78 -12.55
N ALA A 53 -3.50 -7.95 -13.85
CA ALA A 53 -3.17 -6.84 -14.74
C ALA A 53 -4.35 -5.86 -14.88
N GLU A 54 -5.57 -6.38 -14.99
CA GLU A 54 -6.80 -5.58 -15.01
C GLU A 54 -6.97 -4.80 -13.71
N ALA A 55 -6.78 -5.44 -12.56
CA ALA A 55 -6.93 -4.80 -11.25
C ALA A 55 -6.02 -3.57 -11.05
N MET A 56 -4.94 -3.48 -11.83
CA MET A 56 -4.00 -2.35 -11.84
C MET A 56 -4.33 -1.27 -12.88
N SER A 57 -5.39 -1.45 -13.69
CA SER A 57 -5.89 -0.44 -14.61
C SER A 57 -6.94 0.46 -13.94
N CYS A 58 -7.29 1.57 -14.58
CA CYS A 58 -8.41 2.41 -14.15
C CYS A 58 -9.70 1.57 -14.09
N GLY A 59 -10.01 0.80 -15.14
CA GLY A 59 -11.20 -0.05 -15.18
C GLY A 59 -11.25 -1.10 -14.08
N GLY A 60 -10.12 -1.75 -13.75
CA GLY A 60 -10.09 -2.75 -12.69
C GLY A 60 -10.24 -2.18 -11.29
N CYS A 61 -9.62 -1.03 -11.01
CA CYS A 61 -9.79 -0.33 -9.75
C CYS A 61 -11.26 0.11 -9.55
N HIS A 62 -11.87 0.61 -10.63
CA HIS A 62 -13.21 1.16 -10.58
C HIS A 62 -14.30 0.08 -10.60
N GLN A 63 -14.25 -0.99 -11.40
CA GLN A 63 -15.33 -2.02 -11.37
C GLN A 63 -14.98 -3.37 -12.00
N ASN A 64 -14.13 -3.41 -13.02
CA ASN A 64 -13.95 -4.58 -13.89
C ASN A 64 -13.35 -5.78 -13.16
N SER A 65 -12.63 -5.54 -12.06
CA SER A 65 -12.00 -6.59 -11.27
C SER A 65 -12.79 -6.97 -10.01
N ASN A 66 -13.99 -6.41 -9.77
CA ASN A 66 -14.75 -6.71 -8.55
C ASN A 66 -14.99 -8.22 -8.37
N GLY A 67 -14.38 -8.81 -7.34
CA GLY A 67 -14.49 -10.25 -7.05
C GLY A 67 -13.70 -11.17 -7.99
N ALA A 68 -12.95 -10.63 -8.94
CA ALA A 68 -12.10 -11.40 -9.84
C ALA A 68 -10.96 -12.07 -9.05
N GLU A 69 -10.67 -13.33 -9.34
CA GLU A 69 -9.56 -14.04 -8.71
C GLU A 69 -8.23 -13.62 -9.34
N ILE A 70 -7.35 -12.98 -8.55
CA ILE A 70 -6.08 -12.40 -9.02
C ILE A 70 -4.85 -13.24 -8.62
N ALA A 71 -5.06 -14.19 -7.72
CA ALA A 71 -4.09 -15.18 -7.27
C ALA A 71 -4.86 -16.34 -6.59
N PRO A 72 -4.23 -17.50 -6.33
CA PRO A 72 -4.91 -18.65 -5.75
C PRO A 72 -5.64 -18.29 -4.45
N ASN A 73 -6.97 -18.45 -4.43
CA ASN A 73 -7.83 -18.11 -3.29
C ASN A 73 -7.82 -16.61 -2.89
N VAL A 74 -7.34 -15.72 -3.77
CA VAL A 74 -7.31 -14.28 -3.54
C VAL A 74 -8.19 -13.59 -4.57
N LYS A 75 -9.30 -13.02 -4.10
CA LYS A 75 -10.19 -12.20 -4.92
C LYS A 75 -9.88 -10.72 -4.74
N TRP A 76 -9.92 -9.98 -5.83
CA TRP A 76 -9.84 -8.52 -5.80
C TRP A 76 -11.06 -7.97 -5.04
N PRO A 77 -10.85 -7.08 -4.06
CA PRO A 77 -11.93 -6.62 -3.20
C PRO A 77 -12.89 -5.69 -3.97
N PRO A 78 -14.20 -5.74 -3.67
CA PRO A 78 -15.15 -4.98 -4.46
C PRO A 78 -15.18 -3.48 -4.09
N SER A 79 -15.20 -2.64 -5.12
CA SER A 79 -15.64 -1.23 -5.10
C SER A 79 -17.18 -1.12 -4.96
N LYS A 80 -17.74 0.09 -4.92
CA LYS A 80 -19.19 0.34 -4.98
C LYS A 80 -19.59 0.66 -6.42
N PHE A 81 -19.54 -0.35 -7.30
CA PHE A 81 -19.50 -0.13 -8.76
C PHE A 81 -18.35 0.82 -9.09
N PHE A 82 -18.50 1.75 -10.03
CA PHE A 82 -17.43 2.67 -10.45
C PHE A 82 -16.75 3.48 -9.32
N VAL A 83 -17.35 3.65 -8.14
CA VAL A 83 -16.79 4.52 -7.08
C VAL A 83 -16.34 3.77 -5.83
N HIS A 84 -15.40 4.34 -5.08
CA HIS A 84 -15.01 3.85 -3.75
C HIS A 84 -15.76 4.52 -2.60
N VAL A 85 -16.33 5.70 -2.84
CA VAL A 85 -17.14 6.47 -1.89
C VAL A 85 -18.37 6.94 -2.66
N ASP A 86 -19.56 6.61 -2.17
CA ASP A 86 -20.79 7.09 -2.78
C ASP A 86 -21.14 8.52 -2.35
N GLU A 87 -22.17 9.11 -2.96
CA GLU A 87 -22.61 10.47 -2.69
C GLU A 87 -23.10 10.68 -1.24
N GLN A 88 -23.43 9.60 -0.54
CA GLN A 88 -23.81 9.62 0.87
C GLN A 88 -22.60 9.43 1.81
N GLY A 89 -21.40 9.31 1.25
CA GLY A 89 -20.15 9.17 2.01
C GLY A 89 -19.84 7.74 2.47
N ASN A 90 -20.59 6.73 2.01
CA ASN A 90 -20.32 5.36 2.41
C ASN A 90 -19.13 4.79 1.64
N LEU A 91 -18.18 4.22 2.37
CA LEU A 91 -16.95 3.66 1.83
C LEU A 91 -17.14 2.22 1.30
N SER A 92 -16.42 1.86 0.24
CA SER A 92 -16.43 0.51 -0.30
C SER A 92 -15.73 -0.49 0.63
N SER A 93 -16.00 -1.79 0.41
CA SER A 93 -15.31 -2.84 1.14
C SER A 93 -13.81 -2.91 0.80
N ALA A 94 -13.44 -2.64 -0.46
CA ALA A 94 -12.04 -2.50 -0.85
C ALA A 94 -11.32 -1.41 -0.05
N LEU A 95 -11.97 -0.26 0.13
CA LEU A 95 -11.38 0.85 0.85
C LEU A 95 -11.23 0.53 2.34
N THR A 96 -12.29 0.04 2.98
CA THR A 96 -12.34 -0.19 4.44
C THR A 96 -11.60 -1.43 4.91
N LYS A 97 -11.58 -2.50 4.12
CA LYS A 97 -11.02 -3.80 4.55
C LYS A 97 -9.62 -4.07 4.02
N GLN A 98 -9.18 -3.37 2.97
CA GLN A 98 -7.89 -3.66 2.31
C GLN A 98 -7.02 -2.41 2.21
N PHE A 99 -7.47 -1.37 1.49
CA PHE A 99 -6.59 -0.25 1.14
C PHE A 99 -6.28 0.68 2.31
N LEU A 100 -7.27 1.11 3.08
CA LEU A 100 -7.01 1.98 4.23
C LEU A 100 -6.20 1.26 5.33
N PRO A 101 -6.51 0.01 5.72
CA PRO A 101 -5.68 -0.72 6.67
C PRO A 101 -4.23 -0.89 6.19
N ALA A 102 -4.03 -1.27 4.92
CA ALA A 102 -2.69 -1.42 4.36
C ALA A 102 -1.90 -0.11 4.37
N ARG A 103 -2.55 1.01 3.99
CA ARG A 103 -1.91 2.33 4.00
C ARG A 103 -1.58 2.80 5.41
N ALA A 104 -2.45 2.55 6.38
CA ALA A 104 -2.19 2.88 7.79
C ALA A 104 -0.98 2.08 8.33
N ALA A 105 -0.91 0.79 8.02
CA ALA A 105 0.22 -0.06 8.41
C ALA A 105 1.54 0.41 7.79
N LEU A 106 1.54 0.77 6.50
CA LEU A 106 2.74 1.32 5.84
C LEU A 106 3.18 2.65 6.44
N LEU A 107 2.24 3.53 6.77
CA LEU A 107 2.55 4.81 7.41
C LEU A 107 3.15 4.61 8.80
N ALA A 108 2.58 3.69 9.59
CA ALA A 108 3.10 3.36 10.92
C ALA A 108 4.52 2.78 10.86
N ASP A 109 4.77 1.85 9.93
CA ASP A 109 6.11 1.27 9.71
C ASP A 109 7.13 2.33 9.28
N TYR A 110 6.75 3.21 8.34
CA TYR A 110 7.61 4.32 7.91
C TYR A 110 7.95 5.27 9.06
N TRP A 111 6.94 5.62 9.87
CA TRP A 111 7.11 6.50 11.02
C TRP A 111 8.09 5.90 12.03
N GLN A 112 7.90 4.64 12.41
CA GLN A 112 8.78 3.95 13.36
C GLN A 112 10.23 3.92 12.88
N LYS A 113 10.46 3.52 11.62
CA LYS A 113 11.81 3.49 11.02
C LYS A 113 12.46 4.86 10.96
N THR A 114 11.69 5.92 10.75
CA THR A 114 12.21 7.29 10.67
C THR A 114 12.56 7.79 12.06
N VAL A 115 11.65 7.61 13.03
CA VAL A 115 11.87 8.01 14.42
C VAL A 115 13.09 7.31 15.00
N ASP A 116 13.21 5.98 14.83
CA ASP A 116 14.35 5.21 15.32
C ASP A 116 15.67 5.70 14.73
N LYS A 117 15.71 6.01 13.43
CA LYS A 117 16.89 6.63 12.80
C LYS A 117 17.21 8.01 13.34
N THR A 118 16.21 8.84 13.63
CA THR A 118 16.46 10.12 14.30
C THR A 118 16.96 9.91 15.73
N VAL A 119 16.38 8.99 16.51
CA VAL A 119 16.83 8.72 17.89
C VAL A 119 18.28 8.26 17.91
N GLU A 120 18.68 7.33 17.03
CA GLU A 120 20.08 6.94 16.89
C GLU A 120 20.97 8.12 16.47
N LYS A 121 20.56 8.90 15.47
CA LYS A 121 21.30 10.10 15.04
C LYS A 121 21.48 11.12 16.17
N TRP A 122 20.44 11.35 16.97
CA TRP A 122 20.49 12.27 18.11
C TRP A 122 21.34 11.71 19.26
N ARG A 123 21.28 10.39 19.52
CA ARG A 123 22.14 9.70 20.49
C ARG A 123 23.63 9.83 20.17
N PHE A 124 24.01 9.83 18.89
CA PHE A 124 25.40 10.08 18.49
C PHE A 124 25.77 11.57 18.54
N SER A 125 24.85 12.48 18.19
CA SER A 125 25.11 13.94 18.29
C SER A 125 25.24 14.46 19.73
N GLU A 126 24.62 13.79 20.70
CA GLU A 126 24.73 14.10 22.14
C GLU A 126 26.03 13.57 22.76
N LEU A 127 26.69 12.57 22.14
CA LEU A 127 27.97 12.02 22.62
C LEU A 127 29.19 12.74 22.05
N ASP A 128 29.05 13.45 20.94
CA ASP A 128 30.16 14.17 20.27
C ASP A 128 30.35 15.61 20.74
N THR A 129 29.49 16.12 21.63
CA THR A 129 29.65 17.47 22.21
C THR A 129 29.84 17.43 23.73
N LEU A 130 31.12 17.31 24.10
CA LEU A 130 31.75 17.80 25.33
C LEU A 130 31.61 16.88 26.58
N VAL A 131 32.71 16.32 27.07
CA VAL A 131 33.61 16.96 28.06
C VAL A 131 32.86 17.26 29.38
N PRO A 132 33.35 16.79 30.54
CA PRO A 132 32.53 16.26 31.65
C PRO A 132 31.94 17.32 32.60
N LEU A 133 31.27 18.37 32.10
CA LEU A 133 30.70 19.44 32.95
C LEU A 133 29.17 19.55 32.92
N ILE A 134 28.48 18.95 31.93
CA ILE A 134 27.03 19.13 31.74
C ILE A 134 26.18 18.21 32.64
N ILE A 135 26.74 17.09 33.11
CA ILE A 135 26.03 16.18 34.03
C ILE A 135 25.68 16.88 35.36
N LEU A 136 26.47 17.86 35.80
CA LEU A 136 26.20 18.57 37.06
C LEU A 136 24.98 19.51 36.99
N VAL A 137 24.71 20.12 35.83
CA VAL A 137 23.61 21.08 35.67
C VAL A 137 22.29 20.37 35.38
N GLY A 138 22.32 19.28 34.60
CA GLY A 138 21.14 18.45 34.35
C GLY A 138 20.62 17.71 35.59
N PHE A 139 21.52 17.28 36.48
CA PHE A 139 21.12 16.66 37.75
C PHE A 139 20.53 17.68 38.74
N LEU A 140 21.04 18.92 38.75
CA LEU A 140 20.52 19.99 39.62
C LEU A 140 19.10 20.44 39.20
N MET A 141 18.83 20.51 37.89
CA MET A 141 17.54 20.97 37.37
C MET A 141 16.41 19.94 37.61
N ARG A 142 16.76 18.65 37.68
CA ARG A 142 15.82 17.59 38.05
C ARG A 142 15.49 17.58 39.56
N GLN A 143 16.42 18.03 40.41
CA GLN A 143 16.19 18.17 41.85
C GLN A 143 15.33 19.40 42.20
N ILE A 144 15.41 20.46 41.40
CA ILE A 144 14.59 21.68 41.57
C ILE A 144 13.12 21.43 41.23
N ILE A 145 12.82 20.63 40.20
CA ILE A 145 11.44 20.30 39.82
C ILE A 145 10.76 19.40 40.87
N LEU A 146 11.49 18.50 41.52
CA LEU A 146 10.95 17.65 42.61
C LEU A 146 10.70 18.43 43.91
N THR A 147 11.37 19.56 44.14
CA THR A 147 11.16 20.39 45.35
C THR A 147 9.95 21.32 45.21
N PHE A 148 9.56 21.69 43.98
CA PHE A 148 8.34 22.47 43.71
C PHE A 148 7.04 21.65 43.83
N CYS A 149 7.10 20.32 43.91
CA CYS A 149 5.92 19.45 44.07
C CYS A 149 5.47 19.25 45.53
N LEU A 150 6.21 19.77 46.53
CA LEU A 150 5.89 19.58 47.97
C LEU A 150 5.58 20.88 48.73
N CYS A 151 5.59 22.03 48.07
CA CYS A 151 5.24 23.32 48.68
C CYS A 151 4.41 24.17 47.72
N LEU A 152 3.14 23.83 47.50
CA LEU A 152 2.08 24.84 47.44
C LEU A 152 0.74 24.19 47.83
N PRO A 153 -0.06 24.85 48.70
CA PRO A 153 -1.29 24.34 49.31
C PRO A 153 -2.49 24.27 48.35
#